data_AF-A0A938AUT7-F1
#
_entry.id   AF-A0A938AUT7-F1
#
_cell.length_a   1.000
_cell.length_b   1.000
_cell.length_c   1.000
_cell.angle_alpha   90.00
_cell.angle_beta   90.00
_cell.angle_gamma   90.00
#
_symmetry.space_group_name_H-M   'P 1'
#
loop_
_entity.id
_entity.type
_entity.pdbx_description
1 polymer ?
#
loop_
_entity_poly.entity_id
_entity_poly.type
_entity_poly.pdbx_seq_one_letter_code
_entity_poly.pdbx_strand_id
1 'polypeptide(L)'
;MDTATACCSVAVGEGDGRLLAEIVVPTGPAHTQRLLPDLHHALAMAGAVPEDIGTVVVGLGPGTFTGLRIGVATARALAQVSGARL
;
A
#
# COMPACT_ATOMS: atom_id res chain seq x y z
N MET A 1 -1.38 -2.31 2.38
CA MET A 1 -2.01 -1.03 2.00
C MET A 1 -3.52 -1.14 2.14
N ASP A 2 -4.19 -0.06 2.52
CA ASP A 2 -5.66 -0.02 2.63
C ASP A 2 -6.18 1.32 2.07
N THR A 3 -7.18 1.22 1.20
CA THR A 3 -7.90 2.35 0.60
C THR A 3 -9.41 2.13 0.64
N ALA A 4 -9.90 1.23 1.50
CA ALA A 4 -11.31 0.84 1.56
C ALA A 4 -12.21 1.98 2.06
N THR A 5 -11.67 2.89 2.89
CA THR A 5 -12.42 3.98 3.53
C THR A 5 -11.94 5.36 3.06
N ALA A 6 -12.37 6.42 3.74
CA ALA A 6 -11.80 7.76 3.54
C ALA A 6 -10.34 7.87 4.03
N CYS A 7 -9.89 6.91 4.84
CA CYS A 7 -8.49 6.77 5.22
C CYS A 7 -7.71 6.04 4.11
N CYS A 8 -6.54 6.58 3.75
CA CYS A 8 -5.56 5.91 2.90
C CYS A 8 -4.34 5.57 3.75
N SER A 9 -3.89 4.32 3.73
CA SER A 9 -2.73 3.90 4.50
C SER A 9 -1.81 2.94 3.74
N VAL A 10 -0.52 3.09 3.99
CA VAL A 10 0.54 2.19 3.51
C VAL A 10 1.46 1.86 4.68
N ALA A 11 1.89 0.60 4.76
CA ALA A 11 2.88 0.15 5.71
C ALA A 11 3.89 -0.75 4.99
N VAL A 12 5.15 -0.68 5.41
CA VAL A 12 6.25 -1.54 4.99
C VAL A 12 6.81 -2.20 6.24
N GLY A 13 6.99 -3.51 6.20
CA GLY A 13 7.50 -4.29 7.31
C GLY A 13 8.28 -5.50 6.83
N GLU A 14 9.00 -6.10 7.78
CA GLU A 14 9.78 -7.31 7.58
C GLU A 14 8.89 -8.55 7.67
N GLY A 15 9.40 -9.69 7.16
CA GLY A 15 8.71 -10.97 7.21
C GLY A 15 8.44 -11.50 8.63
N ASP A 16 9.13 -10.97 9.64
CA ASP A 16 8.91 -11.27 11.06
C ASP A 16 7.84 -10.38 11.75
N GLY A 17 7.25 -9.44 11.00
CA GLY A 17 6.23 -8.52 11.49
C GLY A 17 6.77 -7.20 12.03
N ARG A 18 8.09 -6.94 11.99
CA ARG A 18 8.66 -5.65 12.38
C ARG A 18 8.22 -4.56 11.39
N LEU A 19 7.56 -3.53 11.91
CA LEU A 19 7.19 -2.34 11.13
C LEU A 19 8.43 -1.47 10.86
N LEU A 20 8.68 -1.15 9.60
CA LEU A 20 9.77 -0.27 9.17
C LEU A 20 9.29 1.14 8.87
N ALA A 21 8.13 1.26 8.23
CA ALA A 21 7.52 2.54 7.90
C ALA A 21 5.99 2.40 7.81
N GLU A 22 5.28 3.44 8.23
CA GLU A 22 3.85 3.59 7.99
C GLU A 22 3.50 5.02 7.63
N ILE A 23 2.50 5.17 6.76
CA ILE A 23 1.88 6.43 6.43
C ILE A 23 0.38 6.24 6.51
N VAL A 24 -0.28 7.04 7.34
CA VAL A 24 -1.73 7.03 7.53
C VAL A 24 -2.25 8.42 7.24
N VAL A 25 -3.17 8.50 6.28
CA VAL A 25 -3.82 9.74 5.87
C VAL A 25 -5.30 9.65 6.24
N PRO A 26 -5.71 10.20 7.39
CA PRO A 26 -7.02 9.93 7.97
C PRO A 26 -8.21 10.57 7.25
N THR A 27 -8.00 11.53 6.34
CA THR A 27 -9.10 12.26 5.70
C THR A 27 -8.86 12.60 4.22
N GLY A 28 -9.89 12.37 3.39
CA GLY A 28 -10.06 12.90 2.04
C GLY A 28 -10.14 11.80 0.95
N PRO A 29 -10.73 12.09 -0.23
CA PRO A 29 -10.72 11.19 -1.41
C PRO A 29 -9.32 11.12 -2.05
N ALA A 30 -8.28 11.17 -1.24
CA ALA A 30 -6.92 11.37 -1.67
C ALA A 30 -6.24 10.06 -2.07
N HIS A 31 -6.90 8.91 -1.91
CA HIS A 31 -6.36 7.58 -2.28
C HIS A 31 -5.86 7.54 -3.74
N THR A 32 -6.52 8.23 -4.68
CA THR A 32 -6.07 8.26 -6.08
C THR A 32 -4.81 9.09 -6.30
N GLN A 33 -4.62 10.16 -5.52
CA GLN A 33 -3.47 11.08 -5.67
C GLN A 33 -2.32 10.74 -4.73
N ARG A 34 -2.59 10.06 -3.62
CA ARG A 34 -1.65 9.87 -2.53
C ARG A 34 -1.14 8.45 -2.37
N LEU A 35 -1.90 7.43 -2.79
CA LEU A 35 -1.49 6.04 -2.58
C LEU A 35 -0.09 5.74 -3.14
N LEU A 36 0.18 6.14 -4.39
CA LEU A 36 1.48 5.88 -5.02
C LEU A 36 2.60 6.76 -4.43
N PRO A 37 2.44 8.07 -4.22
CA PRO A 37 3.44 8.87 -3.51
C PRO A 37 3.72 8.39 -2.09
N ASP A 38 2.69 8.06 -1.31
CA ASP A 38 2.83 7.57 0.06
C ASP A 38 3.49 6.17 0.06
N LEU A 39 3.19 5.30 -0.91
CA LEU A 39 3.90 4.03 -1.08
C LEU A 39 5.40 4.25 -1.36
N HIS A 40 5.74 5.13 -2.30
CA HIS A 40 7.13 5.44 -2.60
C HIS A 40 7.86 6.03 -1.38
N HIS A 41 7.20 6.91 -0.63
CA HIS A 41 7.76 7.50 0.58
C HIS A 41 7.95 6.47 1.69
N ALA A 42 7.00 5.56 1.89
CA ALA A 42 7.11 4.48 2.87
C ALA A 42 8.26 3.52 2.55
N LEU A 43 8.46 3.17 1.27
CA LEU A 43 9.62 2.38 0.83
C LEU A 43 10.94 3.11 1.11
N ALA A 44 11.01 4.40 0.77
CA ALA A 44 12.20 5.21 1.04
C ALA A 44 12.50 5.32 2.54
N MET A 45 11.49 5.52 3.40
CA MET A 45 11.63 5.51 4.86
C MET A 45 12.11 4.17 5.40
N ALA A 46 11.67 3.07 4.80
CA ALA A 46 12.10 1.72 5.14
C ALA A 46 13.49 1.37 4.55
N GLY A 47 14.09 2.23 3.72
CA GLY A 47 15.34 1.95 3.03
C GLY A 47 15.24 0.82 2.00
N ALA A 48 14.04 0.56 1.47
CA ALA A 48 13.75 -0.52 0.54
C ALA A 48 13.47 0.00 -0.87
N VAL A 49 13.71 -0.84 -1.87
CA VAL A 49 13.27 -0.63 -3.25
C VAL A 49 12.10 -1.58 -3.59
N PRO A 50 11.28 -1.29 -4.62
CA PRO A 50 10.16 -2.15 -5.00
C PRO A 50 10.57 -3.62 -5.21
N GLU A 51 11.78 -3.87 -5.70
CA GLU A 51 12.35 -5.20 -5.95
C GLU A 51 12.64 -5.99 -4.67
N ASP A 52 12.75 -5.33 -3.50
CA ASP A 52 12.93 -6.00 -2.21
C ASP A 52 11.61 -6.58 -1.66
N ILE A 53 10.48 -6.23 -2.27
CA ILE A 53 9.16 -6.63 -1.78
C ILE A 53 8.88 -8.09 -2.17
N GLY A 54 8.89 -8.98 -1.17
CA GLY A 54 8.50 -10.39 -1.35
C GLY A 54 6.99 -10.65 -1.22
N THR A 55 6.24 -9.77 -0.56
CA THR A 55 4.79 -9.92 -0.37
C THR A 55 4.09 -8.57 -0.32
N VAL A 56 2.97 -8.45 -1.03
CA VAL A 56 2.09 -7.29 -1.03
C VAL A 56 0.78 -7.68 -0.37
N VAL A 57 0.32 -6.88 0.59
CA VAL A 57 -0.97 -7.10 1.27
C VAL A 57 -1.89 -5.92 1.01
N VAL A 58 -3.16 -6.20 0.69
CA VAL A 58 -4.18 -5.18 0.43
C VAL A 58 -5.49 -5.48 1.15
N GLY A 59 -6.11 -4.45 1.72
CA GLY A 59 -7.43 -4.54 2.34
C GLY A 59 -8.52 -4.86 1.30
N LEU A 60 -9.32 -5.90 1.55
CA LEU A 60 -10.39 -6.35 0.66
C LEU A 60 -11.79 -5.83 1.07
N GLY A 61 -11.85 -5.00 2.10
CA GLY A 61 -13.07 -4.35 2.57
C GLY A 61 -13.79 -5.08 3.71
N PRO A 62 -15.05 -4.69 4.01
CA PRO A 62 -15.92 -3.83 3.20
C PRO A 62 -15.47 -2.36 3.10
N GLY A 63 -15.95 -1.63 2.10
CA GLY A 63 -15.55 -0.25 1.85
C GLY A 63 -16.17 0.36 0.60
N THR A 64 -15.67 1.53 0.20
CA THR A 64 -16.10 2.21 -1.03
C THR A 64 -15.65 1.42 -2.27
N PHE A 65 -16.53 1.31 -3.27
CA PHE A 65 -16.22 0.61 -4.52
C PHE A 65 -14.96 1.15 -5.21
N THR A 66 -14.84 2.49 -5.27
CA THR A 66 -13.69 3.17 -5.87
C THR A 66 -12.41 2.87 -5.09
N GLY A 67 -12.44 3.04 -3.77
CA GLY A 67 -11.29 2.82 -2.91
C GLY A 67 -10.76 1.39 -2.98
N LEU A 68 -11.64 0.40 -2.89
CA LEU A 68 -11.25 -1.01 -2.98
C LEU A 68 -10.58 -1.36 -4.32
N ARG A 69 -11.13 -0.89 -5.44
CA ARG A 69 -10.55 -1.17 -6.76
C ARG A 69 -9.21 -0.49 -6.96
N ILE A 70 -9.01 0.71 -6.42
CA ILE A 70 -7.72 1.41 -6.46
C ILE A 70 -6.68 0.59 -5.71
N GLY A 71 -6.95 0.23 -4.45
CA GLY A 71 -6.01 -0.55 -3.64
C GLY A 71 -5.64 -1.88 -4.30
N VAL A 72 -6.65 -2.66 -4.73
CA VAL A 72 -6.42 -3.97 -5.36
C VAL A 72 -5.67 -3.85 -6.69
N ALA A 73 -5.98 -2.85 -7.52
CA ALA A 73 -5.28 -2.64 -8.78
C ALA A 73 -3.82 -2.25 -8.55
N THR A 74 -3.54 -1.34 -7.62
CA THR A 74 -2.18 -0.95 -7.25
C THR A 74 -1.39 -2.12 -6.68
N ALA A 75 -1.99 -2.90 -5.78
CA ALA A 75 -1.34 -4.06 -5.18
C ALA A 75 -0.98 -5.13 -6.21
N ARG A 76 -1.89 -5.41 -7.16
CA ARG A 76 -1.63 -6.33 -8.29
C ARG A 76 -0.50 -5.83 -9.18
N ALA A 77 -0.51 -4.56 -9.54
CA ALA A 77 0.53 -3.97 -10.39
C ALA A 77 1.91 -4.01 -9.71
N LEU A 78 1.96 -3.67 -8.41
CA LEU A 78 3.18 -3.74 -7.62
C LEU A 78 3.73 -5.17 -7.57
N ALA A 79 2.87 -6.14 -7.21
CA ALA A 79 3.26 -7.55 -7.14
C ALA A 79 3.76 -8.09 -8.49
N GLN A 80 3.13 -7.68 -9.59
CA GLN A 80 3.55 -8.08 -10.93
C GLN A 80 4.93 -7.53 -11.31
N VAL A 81 5.26 -6.29 -10.93
CA VAL A 81 6.54 -5.65 -11.25
C VAL A 81 7.66 -6.14 -10.33
N SER A 82 7.40 -6.33 -9.03
CA SER A 82 8.41 -6.79 -8.08
C SER A 82 8.60 -8.30 -8.06
N GLY A 83 7.70 -9.07 -8.68
CA GLY A 83 7.66 -10.53 -8.53
C GLY A 83 7.16 -10.99 -7.16
N ALA A 84 6.59 -10.07 -6.35
CA ALA A 84 6.05 -10.39 -5.05
C ALA A 84 4.82 -11.29 -5.13
N ARG A 85 4.56 -12.02 -4.05
CA ARG A 85 3.25 -12.62 -3.81
C ARG A 85 2.23 -11.54 -3.44
N LEU A 86 1.01 -11.63 -3.98
CA LEU A 86 -0.16 -10.88 -3.52
C LEU A 86 -1.02 -11.74 -2.58
#